data_AF-K1TF47-F1
#
_entry.id   AF-K1TF47-F1
#
_cell.length_a   1.000
_cell.length_b   1.000
_cell.length_c   1.000
_cell.angle_alpha   90.00
_cell.angle_beta   90.00
_cell.angle_gamma   90.00
#
_symmetry.space_group_name_H-M   'P 1'
#
loop_
_entity.id
_entity.type
_entity.pdbx_description
1 polymer ?
#
loop_
_entity_poly.entity_id
_entity_poly.type
_entity_poly.pdbx_seq_one_letter_code
_entity_poly.pdbx_strand_id
1 'polypeptide(L)'
;THDFRENPEQPDFSFEEIERMYYYEHYADHVNAQNARNEKTRHIERNRTVDDLLKNNKTCPEESIYQIGTMEESVPPETLALIVSEFYEEFENRFGSHIHILDWALHLDEGTPHIHERHVFDCENRYGELCPQQEKALEELGIPLPKPEQAKGKHNNRKQTFDAVCRTILFDIAKRHGLHLEQEPSYGGREYLEKQDYILMKQKEQLAAQEQKLEELTLKIEDVETLLEDVSDVAYDKAVEVVTDK
;
A
#
# COMPACT_ATOMS: atom_id res chain seq x y z
N THR A 1 1.64 8.14 -25.20
CA THR A 1 1.60 6.68 -25.34
C THR A 1 0.27 6.21 -24.77
N HIS A 2 -0.71 5.97 -25.63
CA HIS A 2 -2.11 5.61 -25.29
C HIS A 2 -2.50 4.36 -26.11
N ASP A 3 -1.62 3.36 -26.14
CA ASP A 3 -1.75 2.23 -27.08
C ASP A 3 -2.29 0.95 -26.41
N PHE A 4 -2.97 1.10 -25.26
CA PHE A 4 -3.53 -0.02 -24.48
C PHE A 4 -5.06 0.05 -24.32
N ARG A 5 -5.77 0.94 -25.03
CA ARG A 5 -7.24 0.99 -24.95
C ARG A 5 -7.87 -0.07 -25.86
N GLU A 6 -8.76 -0.89 -25.31
CA GLU A 6 -9.65 -1.74 -26.11
C GLU A 6 -10.71 -0.91 -26.85
N ASN A 7 -11.13 0.24 -26.30
CA ASN A 7 -12.05 1.17 -26.96
C ASN A 7 -11.60 2.64 -26.83
N PRO A 8 -11.15 3.29 -27.92
CA PRO A 8 -10.67 4.67 -27.90
C PRO A 8 -11.77 5.73 -27.71
N GLU A 9 -13.07 5.37 -27.81
CA GLU A 9 -14.20 6.29 -27.63
C GLU A 9 -14.75 6.32 -26.19
N GLN A 10 -14.26 5.47 -25.30
CA GLN A 10 -14.71 5.46 -23.90
C GLN A 10 -14.26 6.74 -23.19
N PRO A 11 -15.17 7.49 -22.53
CA PRO A 11 -14.79 8.64 -21.72
C PRO A 11 -13.86 8.19 -20.59
N ASP A 12 -12.77 8.93 -20.38
CA ASP A 12 -11.95 8.78 -19.18
C ASP A 12 -12.70 9.37 -17.99
N PHE A 13 -12.99 8.54 -17.01
CA PHE A 13 -13.54 8.97 -15.72
C PHE A 13 -12.43 8.89 -14.67
N SER A 14 -12.42 9.83 -13.73
CA SER A 14 -11.57 9.72 -12.54
C SER A 14 -12.15 8.73 -11.53
N PHE A 15 -11.32 8.26 -10.59
CA PHE A 15 -11.77 7.47 -9.46
C PHE A 15 -12.95 8.15 -8.74
N GLU A 16 -12.85 9.45 -8.46
CA GLU A 16 -13.90 10.19 -7.77
C GLU A 16 -15.20 10.27 -8.56
N GLU A 17 -15.14 10.30 -9.90
CA GLU A 17 -16.33 10.32 -10.75
C GLU A 17 -17.03 8.96 -10.74
N ILE A 18 -16.29 7.86 -10.84
CA ILE A 18 -16.84 6.50 -10.79
C ILE A 18 -17.43 6.23 -9.40
N GLU A 19 -16.71 6.56 -8.34
CA GLU A 19 -17.19 6.45 -6.95
C GLU A 19 -18.48 7.24 -6.74
N ARG A 20 -18.51 8.48 -7.24
CA ARG A 20 -19.70 9.32 -7.16
C ARG A 20 -20.87 8.68 -7.90
N MET A 21 -20.67 8.21 -9.13
CA MET A 21 -21.71 7.54 -9.90
C MET A 21 -22.27 6.33 -9.14
N TYR A 22 -21.40 5.44 -8.65
CA TYR A 22 -21.79 4.27 -7.87
C TYR A 22 -22.57 4.64 -6.60
N TYR A 23 -22.08 5.62 -5.83
CA TYR A 23 -22.73 5.98 -4.57
C TYR A 23 -24.11 6.61 -4.78
N TYR A 24 -24.28 7.40 -5.83
CA TYR A 24 -25.59 7.96 -6.18
C TYR A 24 -26.55 6.88 -6.68
N GLU A 25 -26.06 5.91 -7.45
CA GLU A 25 -26.87 4.79 -7.94
C GLU A 25 -27.32 3.87 -6.80
N HIS A 26 -26.41 3.51 -5.89
CA HIS A 26 -26.65 2.46 -4.89
C HIS A 26 -27.13 2.99 -3.53
N TYR A 27 -26.79 4.22 -3.13
CA TYR A 27 -27.02 4.70 -1.76
C TYR A 27 -27.91 5.94 -1.65
N ALA A 28 -28.37 6.53 -2.76
CA ALA A 28 -29.26 7.69 -2.71
C ALA A 28 -30.57 7.40 -1.96
N ASP A 29 -31.16 6.22 -2.18
CA ASP A 29 -32.40 5.82 -1.50
C ASP A 29 -32.22 5.73 0.02
N HIS A 30 -31.10 5.17 0.48
CA HIS A 30 -30.75 5.16 1.89
C HIS A 30 -30.68 6.59 2.47
N VAL A 31 -29.98 7.50 1.79
CA VAL A 31 -29.83 8.90 2.24
C VAL A 31 -31.18 9.60 2.28
N ASN A 32 -32.00 9.46 1.23
CA ASN A 32 -33.32 10.06 1.14
C ASN A 32 -34.24 9.56 2.25
N ALA A 33 -34.29 8.25 2.48
CA ALA A 33 -35.11 7.65 3.51
C ALA A 33 -34.64 8.03 4.92
N GLN A 34 -33.34 8.13 5.15
CA GLN A 34 -32.78 8.61 6.42
C GLN A 34 -33.14 10.08 6.68
N ASN A 35 -33.01 10.95 5.68
CA ASN A 35 -33.37 12.36 5.78
C ASN A 35 -34.86 12.55 6.04
N ALA A 36 -35.73 11.79 5.35
CA ALA A 36 -37.17 11.81 5.60
C ALA A 36 -37.53 11.40 7.04
N ARG A 37 -36.82 10.41 7.60
CA ARG A 37 -36.98 10.03 9.03
C ARG A 37 -36.52 11.13 9.96
N ASN A 38 -35.35 11.73 9.69
CA ASN A 38 -34.81 12.83 10.49
C ASN A 38 -35.80 14.00 10.54
N GLU A 39 -36.35 14.41 9.39
CA GLU A 39 -37.38 15.45 9.27
C GLU A 39 -38.63 15.12 10.09
N LYS A 40 -39.14 13.89 10.00
CA LYS A 40 -40.29 13.43 10.80
C LYS A 40 -40.03 13.52 12.30
N THR A 41 -38.79 13.29 12.73
CA THR A 41 -38.36 13.42 14.13
C THR A 41 -37.85 14.81 14.51
N ARG A 42 -37.95 15.80 13.61
CA ARG A 42 -37.49 17.19 13.78
C ARG A 42 -35.98 17.33 14.02
N HIS A 43 -35.19 16.43 13.46
CA HIS A 43 -33.73 16.41 13.51
C HIS A 43 -33.08 16.74 12.15
N ILE A 44 -33.53 17.82 11.50
CA ILE A 44 -33.08 18.20 10.16
C ILE A 44 -31.58 18.52 10.09
N GLU A 45 -30.96 18.88 11.22
CA GLU A 45 -29.53 19.11 11.35
C GLU A 45 -28.68 17.86 11.08
N ARG A 46 -29.31 16.68 11.09
CA ARG A 46 -28.67 15.39 10.80
C ARG A 46 -28.81 14.96 9.34
N ASN A 47 -29.50 15.74 8.52
CA ASN A 47 -29.64 15.43 7.10
C ASN A 47 -28.28 15.52 6.42
N ARG A 48 -28.06 14.62 5.47
CA ARG A 48 -26.81 14.52 4.72
C ARG A 48 -27.08 14.26 3.25
N THR A 49 -26.07 14.49 2.43
CA THR A 49 -26.06 14.17 1.01
C THR A 49 -25.30 12.87 0.76
N VAL A 50 -25.38 12.34 -0.47
CA VAL A 50 -24.54 11.22 -0.90
C VAL A 50 -23.06 11.62 -0.90
N ASP A 51 -22.73 12.86 -1.25
CA ASP A 51 -21.36 13.38 -1.18
C ASP A 51 -20.82 13.40 0.26
N ASP A 52 -21.68 13.59 1.26
CA ASP A 52 -21.28 13.49 2.66
C ASP A 52 -20.98 12.04 3.07
N LEU A 53 -21.57 11.03 2.41
CA LEU A 53 -21.15 9.63 2.58
C LEU A 53 -19.76 9.40 2.00
N LEU A 54 -19.51 9.87 0.78
CA LEU A 54 -18.22 9.71 0.09
C LEU A 54 -17.06 10.35 0.85
N LYS A 55 -17.30 11.47 1.54
CA LYS A 55 -16.26 12.18 2.31
C LYS A 55 -16.08 11.66 3.73
N ASN A 56 -16.98 10.82 4.22
CA ASN A 56 -16.93 10.34 5.58
C ASN A 56 -16.01 9.13 5.70
N ASN A 57 -15.03 9.20 6.61
CA ASN A 57 -14.01 8.18 6.81
C ASN A 57 -14.52 6.78 7.21
N LYS A 58 -15.81 6.62 7.52
CA LYS A 58 -16.42 5.31 7.82
C LYS A 58 -17.22 4.73 6.65
N THR A 59 -17.51 5.55 5.65
CA THR A 59 -18.39 5.19 4.54
C THR A 59 -17.81 5.52 3.18
N CYS A 60 -16.63 6.14 3.10
CA CYS A 60 -15.91 6.35 1.85
C CYS A 60 -15.39 5.00 1.32
N PRO A 61 -15.13 4.90 0.00
CA PRO A 61 -14.41 3.76 -0.57
C PRO A 61 -13.04 3.58 0.10
N GLU A 62 -12.60 2.34 0.21
CA GLU A 62 -11.23 2.01 0.61
C GLU A 62 -10.33 1.90 -0.62
N GLU A 63 -9.05 2.24 -0.44
CA GLU A 63 -8.01 2.05 -1.43
C GLU A 63 -7.13 0.85 -1.05
N SER A 64 -6.97 -0.09 -1.97
CA SER A 64 -5.96 -1.15 -1.87
C SER A 64 -4.84 -0.87 -2.86
N ILE A 65 -3.59 -0.96 -2.39
CA ILE A 65 -2.41 -0.88 -3.26
C ILE A 65 -1.81 -2.27 -3.40
N TYR A 66 -1.70 -2.76 -4.63
CA TYR A 66 -1.05 -4.02 -4.95
C TYR A 66 0.31 -3.76 -5.59
N GLN A 67 1.37 -4.21 -4.93
CA GLN A 67 2.74 -4.13 -5.41
C GLN A 67 3.45 -5.45 -5.07
N ILE A 68 4.22 -5.99 -6.02
CA ILE A 68 5.03 -7.18 -5.78
C ILE A 68 6.49 -6.85 -6.08
N GLY A 69 7.27 -6.71 -5.01
CA GLY A 69 8.70 -6.40 -5.05
C GLY A 69 9.04 -4.97 -4.62
N THR A 70 10.27 -4.57 -4.91
CA THR A 70 10.86 -3.26 -4.57
C THR A 70 11.32 -2.52 -5.83
N MET A 71 11.93 -1.35 -5.65
CA MET A 71 12.57 -0.62 -6.75
C MET A 71 13.70 -1.41 -7.41
N GLU A 72 14.40 -2.25 -6.65
CA GLU A 72 15.52 -3.06 -7.12
C GLU A 72 15.07 -4.37 -7.78
N GLU A 73 14.03 -5.00 -7.22
CA GLU A 73 13.52 -6.29 -7.68
C GLU A 73 12.00 -6.31 -7.62
N SER A 74 11.35 -6.11 -8.77
CA SER A 74 9.91 -6.19 -8.93
C SER A 74 9.50 -7.05 -10.12
N VAL A 75 8.27 -7.55 -10.05
CA VAL A 75 7.69 -8.32 -11.16
C VAL A 75 7.36 -7.39 -12.34
N PRO A 76 7.38 -7.91 -13.58
CA PRO A 76 6.92 -7.14 -14.74
C PRO A 76 5.45 -6.66 -14.56
N PRO A 77 5.09 -5.49 -15.10
CA PRO A 77 3.73 -4.95 -15.04
C PRO A 77 2.64 -5.93 -15.47
N GLU A 78 2.88 -6.69 -16.53
CA GLU A 78 1.92 -7.66 -17.08
C GLU A 78 1.73 -8.84 -16.11
N THR A 79 2.78 -9.23 -15.39
CA THR A 79 2.70 -10.27 -14.36
C THR A 79 1.91 -9.78 -13.15
N LEU A 80 2.14 -8.53 -12.73
CA LEU A 80 1.36 -7.91 -11.66
C LEU A 80 -0.13 -7.84 -12.03
N ALA A 81 -0.44 -7.31 -13.21
CA ALA A 81 -1.81 -7.18 -13.69
C ALA A 81 -2.52 -8.54 -13.78
N LEU A 82 -1.85 -9.57 -14.28
CA LEU A 82 -2.41 -10.92 -14.36
C LEU A 82 -2.73 -11.50 -12.97
N ILE A 83 -1.77 -11.43 -12.03
CA ILE A 83 -1.96 -11.93 -10.66
C ILE A 83 -3.11 -11.20 -9.95
N VAL A 84 -3.16 -9.87 -10.07
CA VAL A 84 -4.18 -9.06 -9.41
C VAL A 84 -5.55 -9.26 -10.07
N SER A 85 -5.61 -9.49 -11.38
CA SER A 85 -6.87 -9.83 -12.06
C SER A 85 -7.44 -11.16 -11.59
N GLU A 86 -6.61 -12.21 -11.49
CA GLU A 86 -7.03 -13.49 -10.89
C GLU A 86 -7.45 -13.33 -9.42
N PHE A 87 -6.80 -12.42 -8.69
CA PHE A 87 -7.21 -12.09 -7.33
C PHE A 87 -8.59 -11.44 -7.29
N TYR A 88 -8.90 -10.50 -8.19
CA TYR A 88 -10.21 -9.89 -8.29
C TYR A 88 -11.31 -10.90 -8.61
N GLU A 89 -11.05 -11.89 -9.47
CA GLU A 89 -12.00 -12.97 -9.73
C GLU A 89 -12.30 -13.78 -8.46
N GLU A 90 -11.28 -14.20 -7.71
CA GLU A 90 -11.45 -14.90 -6.42
C GLU A 90 -12.11 -14.00 -5.36
N PHE A 91 -11.79 -12.71 -5.36
CA PHE A 91 -12.35 -11.72 -4.46
C PHE A 91 -13.85 -11.56 -4.68
N GLU A 92 -14.27 -11.35 -5.92
CA GLU A 92 -15.68 -11.21 -6.29
C GLU A 92 -16.46 -12.50 -5.97
N ASN A 93 -15.90 -13.66 -6.31
CA ASN A 93 -16.54 -14.94 -6.02
C ASN A 93 -16.76 -15.20 -4.52
N ARG A 94 -15.87 -14.68 -3.65
CA ARG A 94 -15.92 -14.90 -2.20
C ARG A 94 -16.67 -13.81 -1.45
N PHE A 95 -16.56 -12.57 -1.90
CA PHE A 95 -16.97 -11.39 -1.15
C PHE A 95 -17.92 -10.45 -1.90
N GLY A 96 -18.14 -10.68 -3.19
CA GLY A 96 -18.93 -9.83 -4.11
C GLY A 96 -20.40 -9.64 -3.71
N SER A 97 -20.90 -10.38 -2.72
CA SER A 97 -22.24 -10.13 -2.17
C SER A 97 -22.31 -8.88 -1.28
N HIS A 98 -21.17 -8.37 -0.80
CA HIS A 98 -21.08 -7.27 0.17
C HIS A 98 -19.87 -6.34 -0.03
N ILE A 99 -18.94 -6.70 -0.92
CA ILE A 99 -17.76 -5.90 -1.23
C ILE A 99 -17.63 -5.76 -2.73
N HIS A 100 -17.57 -4.53 -3.21
CA HIS A 100 -17.65 -4.22 -4.63
C HIS A 100 -16.45 -3.39 -5.05
N ILE A 101 -15.65 -3.92 -5.98
CA ILE A 101 -14.58 -3.20 -6.66
C ILE A 101 -15.25 -2.20 -7.62
N LEU A 102 -14.95 -0.93 -7.43
CA LEU A 102 -15.51 0.19 -8.19
C LEU A 102 -14.66 0.50 -9.42
N ASP A 103 -13.35 0.56 -9.23
CA ASP A 103 -12.39 0.87 -10.28
C ASP A 103 -10.95 0.48 -9.87
N TRP A 104 -10.05 0.35 -10.85
CA TRP A 104 -8.63 0.13 -10.58
C TRP A 104 -7.74 0.72 -11.69
N ALA A 105 -6.50 1.07 -11.34
CA ALA A 105 -5.52 1.62 -12.26
C ALA A 105 -4.12 1.02 -12.02
N LEU A 106 -3.42 0.65 -13.10
CA LEU A 106 -2.02 0.24 -13.07
C LEU A 106 -1.11 1.46 -13.30
N HIS A 107 -0.25 1.73 -12.32
CA HIS A 107 0.72 2.82 -12.34
C HIS A 107 2.10 2.29 -12.74
N LEU A 108 2.71 2.91 -13.75
CA LEU A 108 4.02 2.55 -14.32
C LEU A 108 5.03 3.72 -14.31
N ASP A 109 4.59 4.88 -13.84
CA ASP A 109 5.32 6.13 -13.79
C ASP A 109 6.05 6.36 -12.47
N GLU A 110 5.87 5.46 -11.50
CA GLU A 110 6.56 5.47 -10.21
C GLU A 110 7.75 4.48 -10.17
N GLY A 111 8.47 4.45 -9.04
CA GLY A 111 9.67 3.62 -8.87
C GLY A 111 9.42 2.10 -8.91
N THR A 112 8.17 1.65 -8.79
CA THR A 112 7.79 0.24 -8.89
C THR A 112 6.38 0.15 -9.48
N PRO A 113 6.10 -0.80 -10.41
CA PRO A 113 4.75 -1.04 -10.90
C PRO A 113 3.82 -1.40 -9.73
N HIS A 114 2.67 -0.73 -9.65
CA HIS A 114 1.68 -0.98 -8.61
C HIS A 114 0.27 -0.68 -9.12
N ILE A 115 -0.74 -1.32 -8.52
CA ILE A 115 -2.15 -1.11 -8.85
C ILE A 115 -2.84 -0.41 -7.70
N HIS A 116 -3.58 0.65 -8.01
CA HIS A 116 -4.56 1.25 -7.12
C HIS A 116 -5.92 0.64 -7.41
N GLU A 117 -6.61 0.22 -6.37
CA GLU A 117 -7.93 -0.39 -6.44
C GLU A 117 -8.86 0.31 -5.45
N ARG A 118 -10.10 0.55 -5.86
CA ARG A 118 -11.10 1.22 -5.04
C ARG A 118 -12.29 0.30 -4.84
N HIS A 119 -12.61 -0.05 -3.59
CA HIS A 119 -13.81 -0.83 -3.27
C HIS A 119 -14.65 -0.19 -2.18
N VAL A 120 -15.89 -0.65 -2.07
CA VAL A 120 -16.81 -0.31 -0.98
C VAL A 120 -17.37 -1.57 -0.34
N PHE A 121 -17.61 -1.48 0.97
CA PHE A 121 -18.33 -2.50 1.73
C PHE A 121 -19.73 -2.02 2.02
N ASP A 122 -20.75 -2.81 1.68
CA ASP A 122 -22.13 -2.49 1.98
C ASP A 122 -22.93 -3.68 2.51
N CYS A 123 -24.03 -3.34 3.18
CA CYS A 123 -25.05 -4.30 3.58
C CYS A 123 -26.34 -3.55 3.90
N GLU A 124 -27.45 -4.28 3.91
CA GLU A 124 -28.73 -3.73 4.30
C GLU A 124 -28.70 -3.29 5.77
N ASN A 125 -29.19 -2.08 6.04
CA ASN A 125 -29.39 -1.63 7.42
C ASN A 125 -30.67 -2.25 8.01
N ARG A 126 -31.01 -1.91 9.27
CA ARG A 126 -32.20 -2.43 9.96
C ARG A 126 -33.55 -2.10 9.30
N TYR A 127 -33.55 -1.22 8.30
CA TYR A 127 -34.72 -0.81 7.53
C TYR A 127 -34.77 -1.47 6.13
N GLY A 128 -33.81 -2.35 5.81
CA GLY A 128 -33.70 -2.97 4.49
C GLY A 128 -33.11 -2.06 3.42
N GLU A 129 -32.41 -0.99 3.81
CA GLU A 129 -31.77 -0.07 2.86
C GLU A 129 -30.29 -0.41 2.75
N LEU A 130 -29.78 -0.57 1.53
CA LEU A 130 -28.36 -0.78 1.27
C LEU A 130 -27.58 0.49 1.63
N CYS A 131 -26.52 0.36 2.42
CA CYS A 131 -25.61 1.47 2.69
C CYS A 131 -24.21 1.01 3.09
N PRO A 132 -23.18 1.88 2.92
CA PRO A 132 -21.80 1.52 3.26
C PRO A 132 -21.63 1.20 4.74
N GLN A 133 -21.19 -0.03 5.05
CA GLN A 133 -21.09 -0.55 6.42
C GLN A 133 -20.05 -1.70 6.52
N GLN A 134 -18.76 -1.35 6.56
CA GLN A 134 -17.65 -2.31 6.58
C GLN A 134 -17.77 -3.44 7.62
N GLU A 135 -17.85 -3.11 8.91
CA GLU A 135 -17.84 -4.14 9.96
C GLU A 135 -19.05 -5.07 9.88
N LYS A 136 -20.22 -4.57 9.43
CA LYS A 136 -21.44 -5.38 9.30
C LYS A 136 -21.44 -6.24 8.02
N ALA A 137 -20.94 -5.70 6.91
CA ALA A 137 -20.69 -6.45 5.69
C ALA A 137 -19.78 -7.66 5.95
N LEU A 138 -18.66 -7.44 6.64
CA LEU A 138 -17.73 -8.52 7.03
C LEU A 138 -18.36 -9.53 8.00
N GLU A 139 -19.23 -9.07 8.90
CA GLU A 139 -19.99 -9.94 9.79
C GLU A 139 -20.98 -10.84 9.02
N GLU A 140 -21.70 -10.30 8.03
CA GLU A 140 -22.65 -11.05 7.19
C GLU A 140 -21.94 -12.03 6.24
N LEU A 141 -20.74 -11.67 5.78
CA LEU A 141 -19.82 -12.59 5.07
C LEU A 141 -19.27 -13.71 5.97
N GLY A 142 -19.55 -13.71 7.27
CA GLY A 142 -19.07 -14.72 8.21
C GLY A 142 -17.59 -14.58 8.58
N ILE A 143 -16.97 -13.43 8.34
CA ILE A 143 -15.58 -13.17 8.73
C ILE A 143 -15.51 -13.09 10.26
N PRO A 144 -14.68 -13.93 10.93
CA PRO A 144 -14.59 -13.92 12.38
C PRO A 144 -13.71 -12.76 12.87
N LEU A 145 -13.93 -12.36 14.13
CA LEU A 145 -12.95 -11.54 14.83
C LEU A 145 -11.62 -12.31 14.97
N PRO A 146 -10.46 -11.61 14.94
CA PRO A 146 -9.17 -12.25 15.23
C PRO A 146 -9.16 -13.01 16.55
N LYS A 147 -9.87 -12.48 17.56
CA LYS A 147 -10.10 -13.09 18.86
C LYS A 147 -11.61 -13.21 19.12
N PRO A 148 -12.26 -14.30 18.65
CA PRO A 148 -13.72 -14.48 18.72
C PRO A 148 -14.28 -14.45 20.15
N GLU A 149 -13.46 -14.81 21.13
CA GLU A 149 -13.80 -14.81 22.55
C GLU A 149 -13.77 -13.42 23.20
N GLN A 150 -13.25 -12.42 22.49
CA GLN A 150 -13.11 -11.04 22.98
C GLN A 150 -14.10 -10.11 22.27
N ALA A 151 -14.51 -9.06 22.97
CA ALA A 151 -15.38 -8.04 22.37
C ALA A 151 -14.70 -7.36 21.18
N LYS A 152 -15.52 -6.92 20.22
CA LYS A 152 -15.05 -6.11 19.10
C LYS A 152 -14.47 -4.78 19.58
N GLY A 153 -13.41 -4.32 18.94
CA GLY A 153 -12.75 -3.07 19.26
C GLY A 153 -11.70 -2.68 18.22
N LYS A 154 -11.00 -1.56 18.46
CA LYS A 154 -9.99 -1.03 17.52
C LYS A 154 -8.95 -2.09 17.11
N HIS A 155 -8.50 -2.91 18.07
CA HIS A 155 -7.49 -3.96 17.85
C HIS A 155 -8.08 -5.37 17.73
N ASN A 156 -9.41 -5.51 17.70
CA ASN A 156 -10.10 -6.78 17.49
C ASN A 156 -11.31 -6.51 16.60
N ASN A 157 -11.08 -6.40 15.30
CA ASN A 157 -12.09 -6.06 14.29
C ASN A 157 -12.00 -7.05 13.12
N ARG A 158 -13.08 -7.23 12.36
CA ARG A 158 -13.13 -8.24 11.29
C ARG A 158 -12.24 -7.88 10.10
N LYS A 159 -11.96 -6.59 9.90
CA LYS A 159 -11.08 -6.11 8.83
C LYS A 159 -9.68 -6.73 8.91
N GLN A 160 -9.13 -6.89 10.12
CA GLN A 160 -7.84 -7.58 10.29
C GLN A 160 -7.86 -9.02 9.76
N THR A 161 -8.93 -9.77 10.03
CA THR A 161 -9.08 -11.13 9.52
C THR A 161 -9.28 -11.12 8.01
N PHE A 162 -10.12 -10.22 7.50
CA PHE A 162 -10.35 -10.05 6.07
C PHE A 162 -9.04 -9.76 5.32
N ASP A 163 -8.24 -8.80 5.79
CA ASP A 163 -6.97 -8.44 5.17
C ASP A 163 -5.98 -9.60 5.18
N ALA A 164 -5.96 -10.40 6.25
CA ALA A 164 -5.14 -11.61 6.33
C ALA A 164 -5.60 -12.68 5.33
N VAL A 165 -6.91 -12.84 5.13
CA VAL A 165 -7.47 -13.75 4.12
C VAL A 165 -7.12 -13.28 2.71
N CYS A 166 -7.33 -12.00 2.39
CA CYS A 166 -6.96 -11.42 1.09
C CYS A 166 -5.47 -11.61 0.79
N ARG A 167 -4.61 -11.36 1.78
CA ARG A 167 -3.16 -11.60 1.66
C ARG A 167 -2.83 -13.07 1.37
N THR A 168 -3.52 -13.99 2.04
CA THR A 168 -3.33 -15.44 1.81
C THR A 168 -3.70 -15.83 0.38
N ILE A 169 -4.86 -15.35 -0.10
CA ILE A 169 -5.32 -15.59 -1.47
C ILE A 169 -4.28 -15.04 -2.46
N LEU A 170 -3.84 -13.80 -2.28
CA LEU A 170 -2.86 -13.18 -3.18
C LEU A 170 -1.53 -13.95 -3.19
N PHE A 171 -1.04 -14.43 -2.04
CA PHE A 171 0.16 -15.27 -1.99
C PHE A 171 -0.01 -16.61 -2.70
N ASP A 172 -1.16 -17.25 -2.55
CA ASP A 172 -1.45 -18.51 -3.24
C ASP A 172 -1.49 -18.32 -4.76
N ILE A 173 -2.08 -17.22 -5.24
CA ILE A 173 -2.08 -16.85 -6.66
C ILE A 173 -0.65 -16.56 -7.14
N ALA A 174 0.10 -15.71 -6.43
CA ALA A 174 1.49 -15.40 -6.78
C ALA A 174 2.36 -16.66 -6.88
N LYS A 175 2.16 -17.62 -5.98
CA LYS A 175 2.85 -18.92 -6.00
C LYS A 175 2.50 -19.76 -7.23
N ARG A 176 1.24 -19.75 -7.69
CA ARG A 176 0.84 -20.40 -8.95
C ARG A 176 1.56 -19.81 -10.16
N HIS A 177 1.91 -18.53 -10.09
CA HIS A 177 2.73 -17.80 -11.08
C HIS A 177 4.25 -17.94 -10.86
N GLY A 178 4.68 -18.85 -9.99
CA GLY A 178 6.09 -19.15 -9.74
C GLY A 178 6.80 -18.18 -8.80
N LEU A 179 6.09 -17.24 -8.18
CA LEU A 179 6.69 -16.28 -7.24
C LEU A 179 6.80 -16.89 -5.84
N HIS A 180 7.99 -16.79 -5.25
CA HIS A 180 8.30 -17.33 -3.93
C HIS A 180 8.49 -16.16 -2.96
N LEU A 181 7.38 -15.61 -2.50
CA LEU A 181 7.36 -14.44 -1.63
C LEU A 181 7.52 -14.84 -0.16
N GLU A 182 8.22 -14.03 0.61
CA GLU A 182 8.30 -14.17 2.06
C GLU A 182 6.92 -13.86 2.68
N GLN A 183 6.28 -14.87 3.27
CA GLN A 183 4.93 -14.73 3.86
C GLN A 183 4.98 -14.14 5.27
N GLU A 184 6.01 -14.49 6.04
CA GLU A 184 6.32 -13.83 7.30
C GLU A 184 7.13 -12.57 6.98
N PRO A 185 6.77 -11.40 7.52
CA PRO A 185 7.58 -10.21 7.34
C PRO A 185 8.96 -10.39 8.00
N SER A 186 9.95 -10.85 7.23
CA SER A 186 11.35 -10.95 7.67
C SER A 186 12.05 -9.59 7.55
N TYR A 187 11.74 -8.66 8.44
CA TYR A 187 12.72 -7.73 9.01
C TYR A 187 12.13 -6.93 10.20
N GLY A 188 12.45 -7.36 11.42
CA GLY A 188 12.41 -6.52 12.62
C GLY A 188 11.05 -6.07 13.18
N GLY A 189 9.92 -6.65 12.76
CA GLY A 189 8.61 -6.30 13.32
C GLY A 189 8.21 -4.83 13.07
N ARG A 190 8.63 -4.27 11.94
CA ARG A 190 8.37 -2.87 11.58
C ARG A 190 6.86 -2.64 11.41
N GLU A 191 6.34 -1.60 12.08
CA GLU A 191 4.98 -1.11 11.82
C GLU A 191 4.88 -0.54 10.40
N TYR A 192 3.66 -0.50 9.85
CA TYR A 192 3.38 0.15 8.58
C TYR A 192 3.91 1.60 8.59
N LEU A 193 4.62 1.99 7.52
CA LEU A 193 5.14 3.33 7.32
C LEU A 193 4.47 3.92 6.09
N GLU A 194 4.03 5.18 6.20
CA GLU A 194 3.60 5.97 5.05
C GLU A 194 4.76 6.16 4.06
N LYS A 195 4.45 6.37 2.78
CA LYS A 195 5.43 6.50 1.68
C LYS A 195 6.57 7.48 2.02
N GLN A 196 6.23 8.65 2.55
CA GLN A 196 7.22 9.69 2.89
C GLN A 196 8.12 9.27 4.06
N ASP A 197 7.57 8.61 5.06
CA ASP A 197 8.33 8.12 6.21
C ASP A 197 9.26 6.97 5.80
N TYR A 198 8.79 6.09 4.92
CA TYR A 198 9.61 5.04 4.33
C TYR A 198 10.79 5.61 3.54
N ILE A 199 10.54 6.61 2.68
CA ILE A 199 11.59 7.31 1.91
C ILE A 199 12.60 7.95 2.87
N LEU A 200 12.14 8.69 3.89
CA LEU A 200 13.01 9.34 4.86
C LEU A 200 13.86 8.33 5.63
N MET A 201 13.28 7.20 6.02
CA MET A 201 14.02 6.11 6.67
C MET A 201 15.10 5.55 5.75
N LYS A 202 14.77 5.27 4.48
CA LYS A 202 15.74 4.75 3.49
C LYS A 202 16.88 5.73 3.23
N GLN A 203 16.58 7.03 3.16
CA GLN A 203 17.62 8.06 3.06
C GLN A 203 18.54 8.08 4.28
N LYS A 204 18.00 7.91 5.50
CA LYS A 204 18.82 7.80 6.72
C LYS A 204 19.69 6.54 6.73
N GLU A 205 19.16 5.39 6.32
CA GLU A 205 19.94 4.15 6.18
C GLU A 205 21.11 4.34 5.18
N GLN A 206 20.84 4.99 4.03
CA GLN A 206 21.88 5.30 3.04
C GLN A 206 22.94 6.28 3.55
N LEU A 207 22.53 7.33 4.27
CA LEU A 207 23.46 8.29 4.86
C LEU A 207 24.37 7.61 5.89
N ALA A 208 23.83 6.75 6.75
CA ALA A 208 24.63 6.00 7.73
C ALA A 208 25.65 5.07 7.05
N ALA A 209 25.25 4.39 5.97
CA ALA A 209 26.17 3.56 5.19
C ALA A 209 27.27 4.39 4.50
N GLN A 210 26.92 5.59 4.01
CA GLN A 210 27.90 6.52 3.44
C GLN A 210 28.86 7.08 4.50
N GLU A 211 28.38 7.39 5.70
CA GLU A 211 29.21 7.82 6.83
C GLU A 211 30.21 6.75 7.23
N GLN A 212 29.79 5.48 7.35
CA GLN A 212 30.70 4.36 7.64
C GLN A 212 31.77 4.19 6.54
N LYS A 213 31.36 4.30 5.27
CA LYS A 213 32.29 4.22 4.14
C LYS A 213 33.29 5.38 4.13
N LEU A 214 32.84 6.58 4.55
CA LEU A 214 33.70 7.74 4.68
C LEU A 214 34.72 7.54 5.79
N GLU A 215 34.29 7.03 6.96
CA GLU A 215 35.18 6.70 8.08
C GLU A 215 36.24 5.65 7.69
N GLU A 216 35.84 4.59 6.97
CA GLU A 216 36.78 3.59 6.45
C GLU A 216 37.80 4.21 5.47
N LEU A 217 37.36 5.12 4.60
CA LEU A 217 38.25 5.81 3.67
C LEU A 217 39.19 6.78 4.39
N THR A 218 38.73 7.47 5.43
CA THR A 218 39.56 8.34 6.26
C THR A 218 40.68 7.56 6.94
N LEU A 219 40.38 6.42 7.56
CA LEU A 219 41.40 5.54 8.16
C LEU A 219 42.43 5.06 7.14
N LYS A 220 42.00 4.69 5.92
CA LYS A 220 42.92 4.30 4.84
C LYS A 220 43.82 5.45 4.38
N ILE A 221 43.34 6.69 4.42
CA ILE A 221 44.15 7.86 4.09
C ILE A 221 45.21 8.07 5.17
N GLU A 222 44.84 7.98 6.46
CA GLU A 222 45.78 8.09 7.58
C GLU A 222 46.90 7.02 7.51
N ASP A 223 46.55 5.77 7.16
CA ASP A 223 47.52 4.69 6.93
C ASP A 223 48.48 5.01 5.77
N VAL A 224 47.96 5.56 4.67
CA VAL A 224 48.77 5.95 3.50
C VAL A 224 49.67 7.14 3.80
N GLU A 225 49.22 8.12 4.57
CA GLU A 225 50.02 9.26 5.01
C GLU A 225 51.20 8.80 5.89
N THR A 226 50.94 7.90 6.85
CA THR A 226 51.98 7.30 7.69
C THR A 226 53.03 6.55 6.85
N LEU A 227 52.59 5.75 5.88
CA LEU A 227 53.50 5.06 4.95
C LEU A 227 54.31 6.02 4.08
N LEU A 228 53.73 7.15 3.69
CA LEU A 228 54.41 8.20 2.93
C LEU A 228 55.52 8.87 3.77
N GLU A 229 55.25 9.15 5.04
CA GLU A 229 56.24 9.67 5.99
C GLU A 229 57.42 8.68 6.13
N ASP A 230 57.12 7.41 6.42
CA ASP A 230 58.14 6.35 6.55
C ASP A 230 59.02 6.22 5.28
N VAL A 231 58.39 6.22 4.10
CA VAL A 231 59.11 6.15 2.82
C VAL A 231 59.95 7.41 2.59
N SER A 232 59.44 8.58 2.99
CA SER A 232 60.16 9.85 2.83
C SER A 232 61.40 9.92 3.71
N ASP A 233 61.33 9.42 4.95
CA ASP A 233 62.46 9.33 5.87
C ASP A 233 63.54 8.40 5.33
N VAL A 234 63.16 7.20 4.89
CA VAL A 234 64.09 6.24 4.25
C VAL A 234 64.72 6.83 2.99
N ALA A 235 63.94 7.53 2.16
CA ALA A 235 64.46 8.18 0.96
C ALA A 235 65.44 9.31 1.30
N TYR A 236 65.17 10.07 2.37
CA TYR A 236 66.06 11.13 2.86
C TYR A 236 67.39 10.54 3.35
N ASP A 237 67.35 9.54 4.23
CA ASP A 237 68.55 8.86 4.74
C ASP A 237 69.41 8.32 3.58
N LYS A 238 68.79 7.66 2.61
CA LYS A 238 69.45 7.15 1.40
C LYS A 238 70.12 8.28 0.59
N ALA A 239 69.43 9.40 0.44
CA ALA A 239 69.95 10.55 -0.29
C ALA A 239 71.15 11.17 0.44
N VAL A 240 71.12 11.24 1.77
CA VAL A 240 72.24 11.71 2.59
C VAL A 240 73.46 10.82 2.41
N GLU A 241 73.32 9.49 2.55
CA GLU A 241 74.42 8.52 2.35
C GLU A 241 75.13 8.75 0.99
N VAL A 242 74.35 8.86 -0.09
CA VAL A 242 74.87 9.05 -1.45
C VAL A 242 75.62 10.39 -1.61
N VAL A 243 75.22 11.43 -0.88
CA VAL A 243 75.85 12.76 -0.95
C VAL A 243 77.10 12.83 -0.06
N THR A 244 77.15 12.10 1.04
CA THR A 244 78.30 12.07 1.97
C THR A 244 79.42 11.12 1.55
N ASP A 245 79.15 10.13 0.69
CA ASP A 245 80.14 9.20 0.13
C ASP A 245 80.95 9.79 -1.06
N LYS A 246 81.03 11.12 -1.17
CA LYS A 246 81.87 11.87 -2.12
C LYS A 246 82.94 12.68 -1.38
#